data_AF-A0A8D0HL08-F1
#
_entry.id   AF-A0A8D0HL08-F1
#
_cell.length_a   1.000
_cell.length_b   1.000
_cell.length_c   1.000
_cell.angle_alpha   90.00
_cell.angle_beta   90.00
_cell.angle_gamma   90.00
#
_symmetry.space_group_name_H-M   'P 1'
#
loop_
_entity.id
_entity.type
_entity.pdbx_description
1 polymer ?
#
loop_
_entity_poly.entity_id
_entity_poly.type
_entity_poly.pdbx_seq_one_letter_code
_entity_poly.pdbx_strand_id
1 'polypeptide(L)'
;MLLQEFVTVLVRDPRIQKEDFWHSYIDYEVFVHTDSMCFTRKTSCVRRRFREFVWLRQRLQSNAALIQLPELPSKTPLFNINNPSHVEHRRQGLQEFLEKILQDALLLSDSRLHLFLQTQLSPEDMEACVSGHTKYSVFDAIHQFASLNRRFPIEQKERKKGEN
;
A
#
# COMPACT_ATOMS: atom_id res chain seq x y z
N MET A 1 -7.25 30.53 5.79
CA MET A 1 -8.04 29.38 5.29
C MET A 1 -7.10 28.18 5.30
N LEU A 2 -7.29 27.23 6.22
CA LEU A 2 -6.49 26.00 6.23
C LEU A 2 -6.95 25.16 5.03
N LEU A 3 -6.04 24.81 4.13
CA LEU A 3 -6.33 23.88 3.04
C LEU A 3 -6.70 22.53 3.65
N GLN A 4 -7.78 21.91 3.16
CA GLN A 4 -8.15 20.57 3.54
C GLN A 4 -7.12 19.59 2.97
N GLU A 5 -6.53 18.76 3.83
CA GLU A 5 -5.62 17.69 3.39
C GLU A 5 -6.37 16.72 2.44
N PHE A 6 -5.67 16.19 1.44
CA PHE A 6 -6.19 15.21 0.50
C PHE A 6 -5.38 13.91 0.54
N VAL A 7 -6.06 12.80 0.32
CA VAL A 7 -5.43 11.49 0.08
C VAL A 7 -6.08 10.89 -1.16
N THR A 8 -5.31 10.74 -2.23
CA THR A 8 -5.73 10.07 -3.46
C THR A 8 -5.08 8.70 -3.52
N VAL A 9 -5.89 7.67 -3.74
CA VAL A 9 -5.43 6.30 -3.98
C VAL A 9 -6.00 5.78 -5.29
N LEU A 10 -5.17 5.08 -6.06
CA LEU A 10 -5.56 4.44 -7.32
C LEU A 10 -5.08 3.00 -7.30
N VAL A 11 -5.96 2.07 -7.71
CA VAL A 11 -5.58 0.68 -7.96
C VAL A 11 -5.65 0.46 -9.46
N ARG A 12 -4.54 0.12 -10.11
CA ARG A 12 -4.44 0.11 -11.58
C ARG A 12 -3.46 -0.94 -12.08
N ASP A 13 -3.31 -0.99 -13.40
CA ASP A 13 -2.27 -1.79 -14.08
C ASP A 13 -2.20 -3.25 -13.56
N PRO A 14 -3.27 -4.04 -13.72
CA PRO A 14 -3.27 -5.44 -13.35
C PRO A 14 -2.22 -6.21 -14.16
N ARG A 15 -1.34 -6.97 -13.49
CA ARG A 15 -0.32 -7.78 -14.17
C ARG A 15 -0.29 -9.21 -13.66
N ILE A 16 -0.08 -10.13 -14.60
CA ILE A 16 0.18 -11.53 -14.27
C ILE A 16 1.67 -11.63 -13.90
N GLN A 17 1.93 -11.97 -12.64
CA GLN A 17 3.23 -12.33 -12.13
C GLN A 17 3.42 -13.84 -12.28
N LYS A 18 4.63 -14.25 -12.67
CA LYS A 18 5.04 -15.65 -12.71
C LYS A 18 6.02 -15.87 -11.55
N GLU A 19 5.54 -16.52 -10.50
CA GLU A 19 6.38 -16.98 -9.39
C GLU A 19 7.23 -18.18 -9.90
N ASP A 20 6.58 -19.15 -10.56
CA ASP A 20 7.19 -20.32 -11.20
C ASP A 20 6.35 -20.80 -12.41
N PHE A 21 6.74 -21.90 -13.07
CA PHE A 21 6.03 -22.50 -14.21
C PHE A 21 4.53 -22.76 -13.98
N TRP A 22 4.13 -23.04 -12.73
CA TRP A 22 2.75 -23.40 -12.37
C TRP A 22 2.06 -22.37 -11.47
N HIS A 23 2.83 -21.46 -10.87
CA HIS A 23 2.35 -20.51 -9.89
C HIS A 23 2.36 -19.12 -10.51
N SER A 24 1.25 -18.79 -11.17
CA SER A 24 0.97 -17.43 -11.62
C SER A 24 -0.10 -16.79 -10.74
N TYR A 25 0.00 -15.48 -10.54
CA TYR A 25 -1.00 -14.70 -9.84
C TYR A 25 -1.15 -13.33 -10.47
N ILE A 26 -2.26 -12.67 -10.19
CA ILE A 26 -2.45 -11.28 -10.57
C ILE A 26 -2.18 -10.36 -9.39
N ASP A 27 -1.41 -9.31 -9.64
CA ASP A 27 -1.24 -8.18 -8.75
C ASP A 27 -1.70 -6.89 -9.42
N TYR A 28 -1.88 -5.87 -8.59
CA TYR A 28 -2.32 -4.55 -8.98
C TYR A 28 -1.31 -3.52 -8.48
N GLU A 29 -1.06 -2.51 -9.30
CA GLU A 29 -0.36 -1.32 -8.85
C GLU A 29 -1.27 -0.52 -7.91
N VAL A 30 -0.78 -0.22 -6.71
CA VAL A 30 -1.43 0.69 -5.76
C VAL A 30 -0.59 1.96 -5.72
N PHE A 31 -1.19 3.06 -6.17
CA PHE A 31 -0.58 4.38 -6.19
C PHE A 31 -1.26 5.27 -5.17
N VAL A 32 -0.46 5.96 -4.35
CA VAL A 32 -0.94 6.96 -3.38
C VAL A 32 -0.29 8.30 -3.69
N HIS A 33 -1.09 9.37 -3.64
CA HIS A 33 -0.64 10.76 -3.66
C HIS A 33 -1.42 11.56 -2.62
N THR A 34 -0.71 12.28 -1.75
CA THR A 34 -1.32 12.96 -0.60
C THR A 34 -0.44 14.11 -0.11
N ASP A 35 -1.05 15.13 0.47
CA ASP A 35 -0.36 16.14 1.29
C ASP A 35 -0.46 15.87 2.80
N SER A 36 -1.23 14.86 3.23
CA SER A 36 -1.52 14.57 4.63
C SER A 36 -0.28 14.19 5.43
N MET A 37 -0.21 14.66 6.68
CA MET A 37 0.87 14.32 7.61
C MET A 37 0.77 12.91 8.20
N CYS A 38 -0.36 12.21 7.99
CA CYS A 38 -0.49 10.80 8.38
C CYS A 38 0.47 9.89 7.60
N PHE A 39 0.96 10.31 6.43
CA PHE A 39 1.83 9.49 5.58
C PHE A 39 3.29 9.91 5.63
N THR A 40 4.19 8.92 5.64
CA THR A 40 5.64 9.15 5.62
C THR A 40 6.11 9.68 4.25
N ARG A 41 5.54 9.16 3.15
CA ARG A 41 5.79 9.66 1.79
C ARG A 41 4.53 10.27 1.20
N LYS A 42 4.69 11.41 0.52
CA LYS A 42 3.62 12.11 -0.21
C LYS A 42 3.21 11.39 -1.49
N THR A 43 4.09 10.57 -2.05
CA THR A 43 3.80 9.66 -3.16
C THR A 43 4.38 8.27 -2.89
N SER A 44 3.62 7.24 -3.24
CA SER A 44 4.11 5.87 -3.26
C SER A 44 3.47 5.06 -4.38
N CYS A 45 4.19 4.05 -4.84
CA CYS A 45 3.74 3.10 -5.85
C CYS A 45 4.25 1.71 -5.48
N VAL A 46 3.34 0.78 -5.22
CA VAL A 46 3.63 -0.59 -4.78
C VAL A 46 2.79 -1.57 -5.58
N ARG A 47 3.14 -2.86 -5.57
CA ARG A 47 2.30 -3.90 -6.19
C ARG A 47 1.77 -4.84 -5.13
N ARG A 48 0.45 -5.10 -5.15
CA ARG A 48 -0.23 -5.94 -4.17
C ARG A 48 -1.18 -6.90 -4.87
N ARG A 49 -1.17 -8.17 -4.47
CA ARG A 49 -2.14 -9.19 -4.92
C ARG A 49 -3.31 -9.29 -3.95
N PHE A 50 -4.44 -9.79 -4.45
CA PHE A 50 -5.70 -9.85 -3.69
C PHE A 50 -5.58 -10.48 -2.29
N ARG A 51 -4.79 -11.55 -2.12
CA ARG A 51 -4.62 -12.20 -0.81
C ARG A 51 -4.00 -11.28 0.25
N GLU A 52 -3.17 -10.33 -0.15
CA GLU A 52 -2.55 -9.37 0.77
C GLU A 52 -3.58 -8.32 1.23
N PHE A 53 -4.53 -7.94 0.37
CA PHE A 53 -5.67 -7.11 0.80
C PHE A 53 -6.57 -7.83 1.80
N VAL A 54 -6.80 -9.13 1.61
CA VAL A 54 -7.53 -9.96 2.59
C VAL A 54 -6.81 -9.97 3.93
N TRP A 55 -5.49 -10.16 3.93
CA TRP A 55 -4.67 -10.05 5.14
C TRP A 55 -4.81 -8.67 5.78
N LEU A 56 -4.65 -7.59 5.02
CA LEU A 56 -4.74 -6.22 5.53
C LEU A 56 -6.09 -5.98 6.21
N ARG A 57 -7.20 -6.34 5.55
CA ARG A 57 -8.54 -6.18 6.14
C ARG A 57 -8.68 -6.95 7.45
N GLN A 58 -8.18 -8.17 7.53
CA GLN A 58 -8.23 -8.96 8.77
C GLN A 58 -7.43 -8.30 9.90
N ARG A 59 -6.25 -7.77 9.61
CA ARG A 59 -5.37 -7.09 10.57
C ARG A 59 -5.94 -5.75 11.05
N LEU A 60 -6.53 -4.97 10.15
CA LEU A 60 -7.23 -3.74 10.52
C LEU A 60 -8.46 -4.06 11.38
N GLN A 61 -9.22 -5.12 11.05
CA GLN A 61 -10.41 -5.50 11.82
C GLN A 61 -10.05 -5.93 13.24
N SER A 62 -8.94 -6.64 13.42
CA SER A 62 -8.50 -7.07 14.76
C SER A 62 -8.11 -5.90 15.66
N ASN A 63 -7.60 -4.81 15.10
CA ASN A 63 -7.20 -3.62 15.87
C ASN A 63 -8.35 -2.62 16.05
N ALA A 64 -9.31 -2.60 15.13
CA ALA A 64 -10.48 -1.71 15.16
C ALA A 64 -11.78 -2.53 15.22
N ALA A 65 -11.93 -3.36 16.26
CA ALA A 65 -13.04 -4.33 16.37
C ALA A 65 -14.45 -3.71 16.31
N LEU A 66 -14.59 -2.44 16.72
CA LEU A 66 -15.87 -1.71 16.70
C LEU A 66 -16.18 -1.05 15.36
N ILE A 67 -15.21 -0.98 14.43
CA ILE A 67 -15.39 -0.38 13.11
C ILE A 67 -15.83 -1.47 12.13
N GLN A 68 -16.90 -1.19 11.39
CA GLN A 68 -17.30 -2.02 10.25
C GLN A 68 -16.41 -1.70 9.05
N LEU A 69 -15.42 -2.56 8.80
CA LEU A 69 -14.53 -2.35 7.66
C LEU A 69 -15.24 -2.58 6.32
N PRO A 70 -14.96 -1.75 5.29
CA PRO A 70 -15.41 -1.97 3.93
C PRO A 70 -15.17 -3.40 3.47
N GLU A 71 -16.12 -3.94 2.73
CA GLU A 71 -15.98 -5.26 2.14
C GLU A 71 -14.94 -5.23 1.01
N LEU A 72 -14.17 -6.31 0.90
CA LEU A 72 -13.36 -6.55 -0.29
C LEU A 72 -14.28 -7.07 -1.39
N PRO A 73 -13.95 -6.83 -2.68
CA PRO A 73 -14.68 -7.48 -3.76
C PRO A 73 -14.65 -8.98 -3.51
N SER A 74 -15.83 -9.60 -3.62
CA SER A 74 -16.01 -10.99 -3.24
C SER A 74 -14.89 -11.86 -3.79
N LYS A 75 -14.46 -12.87 -3.03
CA LYS A 75 -13.75 -14.00 -3.60
C LYS A 75 -14.73 -14.67 -4.55
N THR A 76 -14.86 -14.18 -5.78
CA THR A 76 -15.65 -14.83 -6.81
C THR A 76 -15.11 -16.26 -6.88
N PRO A 77 -15.89 -17.29 -6.52
CA PRO A 77 -15.40 -18.66 -6.49
C PRO A 77 -14.90 -19.11 -7.88
N LEU A 78 -15.32 -18.40 -8.92
CA LEU A 78 -14.90 -18.55 -10.32
C LEU A 78 -14.07 -17.36 -10.83
N PHE A 79 -13.28 -16.70 -9.98
CA PHE A 79 -12.37 -15.66 -10.47
C PHE A 79 -11.44 -16.26 -11.53
N ASN A 80 -11.45 -15.68 -12.72
CA ASN A 80 -10.66 -16.12 -13.85
C ASN A 80 -9.72 -14.98 -14.21
N ILE A 81 -8.42 -15.20 -14.05
CA ILE A 81 -7.37 -14.23 -14.35
C ILE A 81 -7.36 -13.80 -15.82
N ASN A 82 -7.85 -14.66 -16.72
CA ASN A 82 -7.93 -14.42 -18.15
C ASN A 82 -9.23 -13.73 -18.57
N ASN A 83 -10.16 -13.48 -17.63
CA ASN A 83 -11.39 -12.74 -17.90
C ASN A 83 -11.19 -11.26 -17.50
N PRO A 84 -11.09 -10.32 -18.46
CA PRO A 84 -10.85 -8.91 -18.17
C PRO A 84 -11.91 -8.29 -17.25
N SER A 85 -13.18 -8.69 -17.38
CA SER A 85 -14.26 -8.18 -16.53
C SER A 85 -14.10 -8.60 -15.07
N HIS A 86 -13.60 -9.82 -14.82
CA HIS A 86 -13.31 -10.28 -13.45
C HIS A 86 -12.15 -9.49 -12.86
N VAL A 87 -11.08 -9.30 -13.64
CA VAL A 87 -9.89 -8.54 -13.23
C VAL A 87 -10.25 -7.09 -12.91
N GLU A 88 -11.05 -6.45 -13.76
CA GLU A 88 -11.47 -5.06 -13.59
C GLU A 88 -12.45 -4.87 -12.44
N HIS A 89 -13.44 -5.76 -12.29
CA HIS A 89 -14.35 -5.73 -11.14
C HIS A 89 -13.59 -5.84 -9.82
N ARG A 90 -12.59 -6.72 -9.76
CA ARG A 90 -11.71 -6.83 -8.59
C ARG A 90 -10.88 -5.56 -8.39
N ARG A 91 -10.27 -5.01 -9.44
CA ARG A 91 -9.48 -3.76 -9.36
C ARG A 91 -10.32 -2.63 -8.76
N GLN A 92 -11.53 -2.44 -9.26
CA GLN A 92 -12.46 -1.41 -8.79
C GLN A 92 -12.82 -1.60 -7.32
N GLY A 93 -13.21 -2.81 -6.91
CA GLY A 93 -13.53 -3.08 -5.50
C GLY A 93 -12.33 -2.91 -4.57
N LEU A 94 -11.10 -3.22 -5.03
CA LEU A 94 -9.88 -2.97 -4.25
C LEU A 94 -9.61 -1.47 -4.09
N GLN A 95 -9.92 -0.66 -5.11
CA GLN A 95 -9.81 0.80 -5.02
C GLN A 95 -10.83 1.36 -4.03
N GLU A 96 -12.11 1.00 -4.18
CA GLU A 96 -13.18 1.45 -3.27
C GLU A 96 -12.91 1.04 -1.82
N PHE A 97 -12.36 -0.15 -1.61
CA PHE A 97 -11.89 -0.60 -0.30
C PHE A 97 -10.87 0.39 0.28
N LEU A 98 -9.79 0.70 -0.45
CA LEU A 98 -8.76 1.62 0.04
C LEU A 98 -9.29 3.04 0.21
N GLU A 99 -10.07 3.56 -0.74
CA GLU A 99 -10.67 4.90 -0.65
C GLU A 99 -11.48 5.08 0.64
N LYS A 100 -12.26 4.06 1.04
CA LYS A 100 -13.03 4.08 2.30
C LYS A 100 -12.13 3.93 3.53
N ILE A 101 -11.14 3.04 3.49
CA ILE A 101 -10.18 2.85 4.61
C ILE A 101 -9.41 4.15 4.91
N LEU A 102 -9.00 4.86 3.87
CA LEU A 102 -8.18 6.08 3.99
C LEU A 102 -8.96 7.32 4.46
N GLN A 103 -10.28 7.22 4.61
CA GLN A 103 -11.11 8.27 5.21
C GLN A 103 -11.19 8.18 6.74
N ASP A 104 -10.76 7.06 7.32
CA ASP A 104 -10.86 6.80 8.76
C ASP A 104 -9.52 7.04 9.47
N ALA A 105 -9.51 8.02 10.39
CA ALA A 105 -8.31 8.41 11.12
C ALA A 105 -7.76 7.31 12.05
N LEU A 106 -8.63 6.44 12.59
CA LEU A 106 -8.18 5.32 13.43
C LEU A 106 -7.46 4.28 12.56
N LEU A 107 -7.99 3.99 11.37
CA LEU A 107 -7.34 3.07 10.44
C LEU A 107 -6.02 3.64 9.90
N LEU A 108 -5.97 4.96 9.65
CA LEU A 108 -4.74 5.66 9.29
C LEU A 108 -3.67 5.63 10.39
N SER A 109 -4.01 5.35 11.65
CA SER A 109 -3.01 5.18 12.71
C SER A 109 -2.31 3.82 12.67
N ASP A 110 -2.80 2.86 11.88
CA ASP A 110 -2.23 1.51 11.81
C ASP A 110 -0.99 1.47 10.92
N SER A 111 0.16 1.15 11.52
CA SER A 111 1.43 1.06 10.79
C SER A 111 1.44 0.02 9.67
N ARG A 112 0.62 -1.05 9.76
CA ARG A 112 0.52 -2.06 8.69
C ARG A 112 -0.11 -1.50 7.44
N LEU A 113 -1.05 -0.56 7.56
CA LEU A 113 -1.62 0.13 6.41
C LEU A 113 -0.54 0.96 5.69
N HIS A 114 0.30 1.66 6.44
CA HIS A 114 1.41 2.44 5.87
C HIS A 114 2.45 1.55 5.20
N LEU A 115 2.87 0.46 5.85
CA LEU A 115 3.79 -0.50 5.23
C LEU A 115 3.17 -1.13 3.98
N PHE A 116 1.89 -1.46 4.01
CA PHE A 116 1.18 -2.02 2.86
C PHE A 116 1.19 -1.08 1.65
N LEU A 117 0.94 0.22 1.88
CA LEU A 117 0.82 1.24 0.84
C LEU A 117 2.16 1.84 0.38
N GLN A 118 3.19 1.80 1.24
CA GLN A 118 4.43 2.56 1.03
C GLN A 118 5.69 1.69 0.98
N THR A 119 5.56 0.36 1.05
CA THR A 119 6.67 -0.60 0.89
C THR A 119 6.24 -1.82 0.06
N GLN A 120 7.19 -2.66 -0.34
CA GLN A 120 6.95 -3.97 -0.95
C GLN A 120 7.19 -5.14 0.04
N LEU A 121 7.18 -4.88 1.35
CA LEU A 121 7.33 -5.92 2.37
C LEU A 121 6.21 -6.96 2.28
N SER A 122 6.53 -8.21 2.57
CA SER A 122 5.53 -9.28 2.69
C SER A 122 4.64 -9.08 3.94
N PRO A 123 3.42 -9.66 3.98
CA PRO A 123 2.60 -9.67 5.21
C PRO A 123 3.36 -10.10 6.46
N GLU A 124 4.22 -11.11 6.32
CA GLU A 124 5.04 -11.65 7.40
C GLU A 124 6.08 -10.61 7.89
N ASP A 125 6.78 -9.96 6.96
CA ASP A 125 7.75 -8.91 7.29
C ASP A 125 7.08 -7.66 7.87
N MET A 126 5.87 -7.32 7.41
CA MET A 126 5.08 -6.22 7.96
C MET A 126 4.70 -6.48 9.43
N GLU A 127 4.24 -7.69 9.75
CA GLU A 127 3.96 -8.07 11.14
C GLU A 127 5.22 -8.10 12.01
N ALA A 128 6.32 -8.63 11.48
CA ALA A 128 7.60 -8.61 12.17
C ALA A 128 8.05 -7.18 12.46
N CYS A 129 7.88 -6.26 11.51
CA CYS A 129 8.26 -4.86 11.67
C CYS A 129 7.41 -4.14 12.73
N VAL A 130 6.09 -4.30 12.67
CA VAL A 130 5.19 -3.65 13.64
C VAL A 130 5.30 -4.25 15.04
N SER A 131 5.69 -5.52 15.15
CA SER A 131 5.95 -6.19 16.43
C SER A 131 7.34 -5.89 17.02
N GLY A 132 8.19 -5.11 16.32
CA GLY A 132 9.55 -4.80 16.77
C GLY A 132 10.56 -5.95 16.63
N HIS A 133 10.25 -6.95 15.78
CA HIS A 133 11.12 -8.10 15.51
C HIS A 133 12.08 -7.88 14.32
N THR A 134 12.07 -6.71 13.68
CA THR A 134 13.02 -6.33 12.62
C THR A 134 14.12 -5.42 13.15
N LYS A 135 15.24 -5.35 12.43
CA LYS A 135 16.33 -4.41 12.72
C LYS A 135 16.06 -2.96 12.31
N TYR A 136 14.99 -2.74 11.54
CA TYR A 136 14.59 -1.45 10.99
C TYR A 136 13.19 -1.08 11.50
N SER A 137 12.92 0.22 11.65
CA SER A 137 11.60 0.73 11.99
C SER A 137 10.66 0.79 10.78
N VAL A 138 9.38 1.06 11.03
CA VAL A 138 8.39 1.36 9.98
C VAL A 138 8.86 2.53 9.10
N PHE A 139 9.35 3.59 9.72
CA PHE A 139 9.88 4.77 9.02
C PHE A 139 11.07 4.40 8.14
N ASP A 140 12.01 3.62 8.66
CA ASP A 140 13.19 3.19 7.91
C ASP A 140 12.80 2.33 6.70
N ALA A 141 11.87 1.39 6.88
CA ALA A 141 11.38 0.54 5.79
C ALA A 141 10.79 1.37 4.64
N ILE A 142 9.93 2.35 4.97
CA ILE A 142 9.32 3.26 3.99
C ILE A 142 10.37 4.15 3.33
N HIS A 143 11.34 4.65 4.10
CA HIS A 143 12.40 5.49 3.56
C HIS A 143 13.31 4.73 2.60
N GLN A 144 13.73 3.52 2.97
CA GLN A 144 14.57 2.64 2.16
C GLN A 144 13.86 2.23 0.88
N PHE A 145 12.60 1.76 0.96
CA PHE A 145 11.85 1.38 -0.23
C PHE A 145 11.72 2.54 -1.23
N ALA A 146 11.39 3.74 -0.74
CA ALA A 146 11.31 4.92 -1.59
C ALA A 146 12.66 5.33 -2.19
N SER A 147 13.79 4.98 -1.59
CA SER A 147 15.11 5.22 -2.19
C SER A 147 15.42 4.22 -3.32
N LEU A 148 15.02 2.96 -3.16
CA LEU A 148 15.20 1.90 -4.14
C LEU A 148 14.27 2.03 -5.34
N ASN A 149 13.04 2.50 -5.11
CA ASN A 149 12.00 2.64 -6.14
C ASN A 149 12.07 3.98 -6.90
N ARG A 150 13.11 4.80 -6.68
CA ARG A 150 13.34 6.02 -7.46
C ARG A 150 13.82 5.66 -8.86
N ARG A 151 12.91 5.73 -9.82
CA ARG A 151 13.24 5.85 -11.26
C ARG A 151 13.81 7.23 -11.66
N PHE A 152 14.05 8.14 -10.71
CA PHE A 152 14.63 9.48 -10.96
C PHE A 152 15.74 9.82 -9.95
N PRO A 153 16.90 10.35 -10.41
CA PRO A 153 18.01 10.75 -9.55
C PRO A 153 17.61 11.79 -8.52
N ILE A 154 18.22 11.74 -7.34
CA ILE A 154 18.13 12.79 -6.34
C ILE A 154 19.01 13.95 -6.82
N GLU A 155 18.43 15.12 -7.10
CA GLU A 155 19.24 16.35 -7.15
C GLU A 155 19.87 16.56 -5.78
N GLN A 156 21.18 16.38 -5.70
CA GLN A 156 21.95 16.77 -4.55
C GLN A 156 21.82 18.29 -4.42
N LYS A 157 21.11 18.77 -3.39
CA LYS A 157 21.28 20.15 -2.95
C LYS A 157 22.74 20.31 -2.55
N GLU A 158 23.53 20.93 -3.41
CA GLU A 158 24.86 21.44 -3.09
C GLU A 158 24.74 22.31 -1.83
N ARG A 159 25.12 21.75 -0.68
CA ARG A 159 25.56 22.58 0.44
C ARG A 159 26.90 23.15 0.01
N LYS A 160 26.90 24.32 -0.62
CA LYS A 160 28.09 25.17 -0.66
C LYS A 160 28.50 25.42 0.79
N LYS A 161 29.53 24.70 1.23
CA LYS A 161 30.36 25.11 2.35
C LYS A 161 30.87 26.51 2.01
N GLY A 162 30.39 27.51 2.75
CA GLY A 162 31.18 28.70 2.97
C GLY A 162 32.35 28.26 3.84
N GLU A 163 33.52 28.10 3.24
CA GLU A 163 34.79 28.19 3.94
C GLU A 163 35.30 29.61 3.73
N ASN A 164 35.64 30.24 4.87
CA ASN A 164 36.19 31.58 5.03
C ASN A 164 37.42 31.84 4.16
#